data_AF-A0A0N4TWQ9-F1
#
_entry.id   AF-A0A0N4TWQ9-F1
#
_cell.length_a   1.000
_cell.length_b   1.000
_cell.length_c   1.000
_cell.angle_alpha   90.00
_cell.angle_beta   90.00
_cell.angle_gamma   90.00
#
_symmetry.space_group_name_H-M   'P 1'
#
loop_
_entity.id
_entity.type
_entity.pdbx_description
1 polymer ?
#
loop_
_entity_poly.entity_id
_entity_poly.type
_entity_poly.pdbx_seq_one_letter_code
_entity_poly.pdbx_strand_id
1 'polypeptide(L)'
;MFRLIDLCHNYVRILAKHNNDQSILICGTNAFQPMCRKYEPEKYDEYRQNLEFSGLGIVPYDPNHNSTFLRDDDLLYAGTGNNYF
;
A
#
# COMPACT_ATOMS: atom_id res chain seq x y z
N MET A 1 22.96 1.24 11.92
CA MET A 1 22.01 1.54 13.00
C MET A 1 21.04 2.59 12.45
N PHE A 2 19.82 2.19 12.09
CA PHE A 2 18.78 3.13 11.64
C PHE A 2 18.27 3.91 12.85
N ARG A 3 18.07 5.23 12.71
CA ARG A 3 17.46 6.01 13.79
C ARG A 3 15.97 5.75 13.78
N LEU A 4 15.34 5.71 14.96
CA LEU A 4 13.88 5.58 15.08
C LEU A 4 13.10 6.61 14.25
N ILE A 5 13.68 7.78 14.02
CA ILE A 5 13.09 8.85 13.19
C ILE A 5 12.93 8.43 11.73
N ASP A 6 13.81 7.56 11.23
CA ASP A 6 13.79 7.12 9.85
C ASP A 6 12.59 6.19 9.61
N LEU A 7 12.16 5.41 10.62
CA LEU A 7 11.08 4.43 10.47
C LEU A 7 9.67 5.07 10.48
N CYS A 8 9.53 6.31 10.95
CA CYS A 8 8.25 7.02 11.07
C CYS A 8 7.81 7.71 9.76
N HIS A 9 8.21 7.15 8.61
CA HIS A 9 7.75 7.60 7.30
C HIS A 9 6.72 6.63 6.70
N ASN A 10 6.08 7.06 5.61
CA ASN A 10 5.26 6.16 4.82
C ASN A 10 6.11 5.44 3.79
N TYR A 11 6.36 4.15 4.02
CA TYR A 11 7.07 3.29 3.09
C TYR A 11 6.06 2.57 2.21
N VAL A 12 6.09 2.83 0.90
CA VAL A 12 5.19 2.16 -0.07
C VAL A 12 5.59 0.69 -0.19
N ARG A 13 4.63 -0.21 0.01
CA ARG A 13 4.82 -1.67 0.00
C ARG A 13 4.05 -2.36 -1.12
N ILE A 14 2.95 -1.76 -1.56
CA ILE A 14 2.16 -2.23 -2.70
C ILE A 14 1.95 -1.07 -3.66
N LEU A 15 2.22 -1.34 -4.94
CA LEU A 15 1.79 -0.54 -6.07
C LEU A 15 1.22 -1.52 -7.08
N ALA A 16 -0.11 -1.61 -7.15
CA ALA A 16 -0.83 -2.56 -7.98
C ALA A 16 -1.70 -1.81 -8.97
N LYS A 17 -1.37 -1.91 -10.27
CA LYS A 17 -2.20 -1.37 -11.35
C LYS A 17 -3.29 -2.39 -11.70
N HIS A 18 -4.51 -1.91 -11.85
CA HIS A 18 -5.61 -2.69 -12.38
C HIS A 18 -5.61 -2.60 -13.91
N ASN A 19 -5.71 -3.74 -14.58
CA ASN A 19 -5.58 -3.79 -16.03
C ASN A 19 -6.81 -3.21 -16.76
N ASN A 20 -8.00 -3.38 -16.19
CA ASN A 20 -9.26 -3.02 -16.87
C ASN A 20 -9.55 -1.52 -16.83
N ASP A 21 -9.54 -0.90 -15.63
CA ASP A 21 -9.90 0.51 -15.44
C ASP A 21 -8.67 1.43 -15.26
N GLN A 22 -7.46 0.89 -15.37
CA GLN A 22 -6.18 1.57 -15.13
C GLN A 22 -6.03 2.19 -13.73
N SER A 23 -6.93 1.87 -12.79
CA SER A 23 -6.81 2.34 -11.42
C SER A 23 -5.58 1.75 -10.74
N ILE A 24 -5.05 2.47 -9.76
CA ILE A 24 -3.84 2.08 -9.04
C ILE A 24 -4.18 1.99 -7.56
N LEU A 25 -3.92 0.84 -6.96
CA LEU A 25 -3.92 0.67 -5.52
C LEU A 25 -2.50 0.88 -4.98
N ILE A 26 -2.35 1.82 -4.06
CA ILE A 26 -1.10 2.10 -3.35
C ILE A 26 -1.31 1.85 -1.87
N CYS A 27 -0.48 1.00 -1.26
CA CYS A 27 -0.50 0.78 0.19
C CYS A 27 0.88 0.98 0.79
N GLY A 28 0.95 1.52 2.00
CA GLY A 28 2.20 1.75 2.70
C GLY A 28 2.06 1.72 4.21
N THR A 29 3.20 1.71 4.90
CA THR A 29 3.30 1.59 6.36
C THR A 29 2.71 2.79 7.09
N ASN A 30 2.72 3.96 6.43
CA ASN A 30 2.23 5.24 6.94
C ASN A 30 2.57 5.47 8.43
N ALA A 31 3.88 5.45 8.73
CA ALA A 31 4.43 5.62 10.08
C ALA A 31 3.84 4.66 11.11
N PHE A 32 3.91 3.35 10.84
CA PHE A 32 3.32 2.29 11.65
C PHE A 32 1.79 2.37 11.77
N GLN A 33 1.11 3.03 10.83
CA GLN A 33 -0.34 3.01 10.68
C GLN A 33 -0.70 2.63 9.24
N PRO A 34 -0.64 1.35 8.85
CA PRO A 34 -0.86 0.88 7.49
C PRO A 34 -2.09 1.48 6.83
N MET A 35 -1.92 2.10 5.66
CA MET A 35 -3.00 2.69 4.87
C MET A 35 -2.90 2.32 3.40
N CYS A 36 -4.06 2.19 2.76
CA CYS A 36 -4.22 1.96 1.34
C CYS A 36 -5.03 3.09 0.70
N ARG A 37 -4.67 3.47 -0.53
CA ARG A 37 -5.38 4.44 -1.35
C ARG A 37 -5.59 3.91 -2.75
N LYS A 38 -6.82 4.01 -3.27
CA LYS A 38 -7.15 3.75 -4.68
C LYS A 38 -7.13 5.07 -5.44
N TYR A 39 -6.37 5.12 -6.52
CA TYR A 39 -6.32 6.20 -7.47
C TYR A 39 -6.97 5.76 -8.77
N GLU A 40 -7.77 6.64 -9.37
CA GLU A 40 -8.39 6.39 -10.67
C GLU A 40 -7.83 7.38 -11.69
N PRO A 41 -7.67 6.96 -12.96
CA PRO A 41 -7.20 7.86 -14.01
C PRO A 41 -8.21 8.99 -14.23
N GLU A 42 -7.69 10.19 -14.43
CA GLU A 42 -8.45 11.38 -14.80
C GLU A 42 -7.99 11.86 -16.19
N LYS A 43 -8.45 13.03 -16.63
CA LYS A 43 -8.00 13.62 -17.90
C LYS A 43 -6.51 13.99 -17.79
N TYR A 44 -5.82 14.02 -18.94
CA TYR A 44 -4.44 14.49 -19.04
C TYR A 44 -3.41 13.67 -18.24
N ASP A 45 -3.58 12.35 -18.14
CA ASP A 45 -2.69 11.44 -17.41
C ASP A 45 -2.55 11.75 -15.90
N GLU A 46 -3.53 12.47 -15.33
CA GLU A 46 -3.61 12.70 -13.90
C GLU A 46 -4.30 11.52 -13.18
N TYR A 47 -4.08 11.41 -11.87
CA TYR A 47 -4.69 10.39 -11.02
C TYR A 47 -5.38 11.06 -9.84
N ARG A 48 -6.66 10.75 -9.65
CA ARG A 48 -7.45 11.26 -8.53
C ARG A 48 -7.59 10.18 -7.46
N GLN A 49 -7.30 10.52 -6.22
CA GLN A 49 -7.61 9.64 -5.10
C GLN A 49 -9.14 9.47 -4.99
N ASN A 50 -9.62 8.24 -5.12
CA ASN A 50 -11.03 7.91 -4.97
C ASN A 50 -11.32 7.38 -3.54
N LEU A 51 -10.51 6.45 -3.05
CA LEU A 51 -10.75 5.75 -1.79
C LEU A 51 -9.50 5.73 -0.91
N GLU A 52 -9.68 5.88 0.40
CA GLU A 52 -8.68 5.63 1.42
C GLU A 52 -9.25 4.67 2.48
N PHE A 53 -8.48 3.65 2.85
CA PHE A 53 -8.88 2.64 3.83
C PHE A 53 -7.69 2.03 4.56
N SER A 54 -7.98 1.29 5.62
CA SER A 54 -6.99 0.60 6.45
C SER A 54 -6.19 -0.43 5.65
N GLY A 55 -4.86 -0.38 5.76
CA GLY A 55 -3.95 -1.36 5.16
C GLY A 55 -3.66 -2.58 6.04
N LEU A 56 -4.38 -2.73 7.16
CA LEU A 56 -4.20 -3.85 8.08
C LEU A 56 -4.48 -5.19 7.41
N GLY A 57 -3.56 -6.14 7.56
CA GLY A 57 -3.64 -7.44 6.86
C GLY A 57 -3.21 -7.40 5.39
N ILE A 58 -2.89 -6.22 4.84
CA ILE A 58 -2.51 -6.02 3.44
C ILE A 58 -1.03 -5.61 3.34
N VAL A 59 -0.60 -4.66 4.17
CA VAL A 59 0.80 -4.22 4.27
C VAL A 59 1.26 -4.19 5.73
N PRO A 60 2.57 -4.33 5.99
CA PRO A 60 3.07 -4.35 7.36
C PRO A 60 3.03 -2.99 8.02
N TYR A 61 3.03 -2.98 9.35
CA TYR A 61 3.26 -1.80 10.17
C TYR A 61 4.69 -1.30 10.07
N ASP A 62 5.66 -2.18 10.32
CA ASP A 62 7.08 -1.87 10.30
C ASP A 62 7.64 -1.98 8.86
N PRO A 63 8.37 -0.97 8.36
CA PRO A 63 8.99 -1.03 7.03
C PRO A 63 10.03 -2.14 6.85
N ASN A 64 10.58 -2.68 7.94
CA ASN A 64 11.54 -3.78 7.93
C ASN A 64 10.87 -5.16 7.84
N HIS A 65 9.55 -5.25 7.99
CA HIS A 65 8.86 -6.53 7.84
C HIS A 65 8.75 -6.92 6.36
N ASN A 66 9.08 -8.17 6.07
CA ASN A 66 8.91 -8.74 4.75
C ASN A 66 7.43 -8.80 4.38
N SER A 67 7.14 -8.49 3.13
CA SER A 67 5.79 -8.51 2.58
C SER A 67 5.85 -8.85 1.10
N THR A 68 4.84 -9.56 0.62
CA THR A 68 4.65 -9.84 -0.81
C THR A 68 3.19 -9.58 -1.18
N PHE A 69 2.94 -9.29 -2.45
CA PHE A 69 1.59 -9.17 -2.98
C PHE A 69 1.53 -9.68 -4.42
N LEU A 70 0.33 -10.11 -4.82
CA LEU A 70 -0.02 -10.45 -6.18
C LEU A 70 -1.40 -9.85 -6.48
N ARG A 71 -1.50 -9.11 -7.59
CA ARG A 71 -2.77 -8.68 -8.15
C ARG A 71 -3.14 -9.67 -9.25
N ASP A 72 -4.33 -10.25 -9.16
CA ASP A 72 -4.92 -11.09 -10.20
C ASP A 72 -6.27 -10.49 -10.57
N ASP A 73 -6.24 -9.65 -11.62
CA ASP A 73 -7.38 -8.84 -12.07
C ASP A 73 -8.04 -8.04 -10.93
N ASP A 74 -9.25 -8.40 -10.52
CA ASP A 74 -9.98 -7.76 -9.42
C ASP A 74 -9.44 -8.10 -8.02
N LEU A 75 -8.79 -9.26 -7.88
CA LEU A 75 -8.34 -9.80 -6.61
C LEU A 75 -6.94 -9.31 -6.23
N LEU A 76 -6.75 -9.09 -4.93
CA LEU A 76 -5.44 -8.78 -4.35
C LEU A 76 -5.12 -9.85 -3.29
N TYR A 77 -4.03 -10.57 -3.52
CA TYR A 77 -3.45 -11.49 -2.56
C TYR A 77 -2.26 -10.81 -1.88
N ALA A 78 -2.26 -10.77 -0.56
CA ALA A 78 -1.18 -10.18 0.22
C ALA A 78 -0.66 -11.18 1.26
N GLY A 79 0.66 -11.29 1.37
CA GLY A 79 1.35 -12.00 2.43
C GLY A 79 2.15 -11.01 3.25
N THR A 80 1.66 -10.67 4.44
CA THR A 80 2.31 -9.72 5.34
C THR A 80 2.27 -10.22 6.78
N GLY A 81 3.25 -9.82 7.59
CA GLY A 81 3.18 -9.98 9.03
C GLY A 81 2.13 -9.03 9.62
N ASN A 82 1.20 -9.57 10.42
CA ASN A 82 0.12 -8.80 11.04
C ASN A 82 0.44 -8.36 12.48
N ASN A 83 1.63 -8.72 12.98
CA ASN A 83 2.04 -8.38 14.33
C ASN A 83 2.69 -7.01 14.37
N TYR A 84 2.25 -6.21 15.35
CA TYR A 84 2.86 -4.94 15.74
C TYR A 84 4.12 -5.17 16.61
N PHE A 85 4.32 -6.39 17.12
CA PHE A 85 5.37 -6.81 18.05
C PHE A 85 6.35 -7.78 17.40
#